data_AF-A0A6P3Z2F6-F1
#
_entry.id   AF-A0A6P3Z2F6-F1
#
_cell.length_a   1.000
_cell.length_b   1.000
_cell.length_c   1.000
_cell.angle_alpha   90.00
_cell.angle_beta   90.00
_cell.angle_gamma   90.00
#
_symmetry.space_group_name_H-M   'P 1'
#
loop_
_entity.id
_entity.type
_entity.pdbx_description
1 polymer ?
#
loop_
_entity_poly.entity_id
_entity_poly.type
_entity_poly.pdbx_seq_one_letter_code
_entity_poly.pdbx_strand_id
1 'polypeptide(L)'
;MVAHSLSLSIGDAQPLDMDYLDDIKAFLDRFGIDTYGDHVSMSRDSKGYLYDLIPMPRTEASLRFLVEKIRVVQDRLERRIALENISYYVEEPGQIPEAEFLARMLEGSGCALLLDVNNVYVNARNHGWDA
;
A
#
# COMPACT_ATOMS: atom_id res chain seq x y z
N MET A 1 9.24 1.09 18.05
CA MET A 1 7.82 1.50 17.88
C MET A 1 7.50 1.41 16.40
N VAL A 2 6.25 1.15 16.03
CA VAL A 2 5.80 1.12 14.63
C VAL A 2 4.69 2.14 14.47
N ALA A 3 4.76 2.96 13.42
CA ALA A 3 3.67 3.82 12.99
C ALA A 3 2.96 3.15 11.82
N HIS A 4 1.63 3.08 11.87
CA HIS A 4 0.82 2.50 10.81
C HIS A 4 -0.38 3.41 10.54
N SER A 5 -0.50 3.89 9.31
CA SER A 5 -1.48 4.88 8.89
C SER A 5 -2.54 4.31 7.95
N LEU A 6 -3.57 5.11 7.68
CA LEU A 6 -4.69 4.78 6.79
C LEU A 6 -4.81 5.75 5.59
N SER A 7 -3.84 6.66 5.43
CA SER A 7 -4.03 7.91 4.67
C SER A 7 -2.92 8.20 3.67
N LEU A 8 -1.90 7.35 3.55
CA LEU A 8 -0.92 7.48 2.47
C LEU A 8 -1.57 7.30 1.10
N SER A 9 -2.57 6.42 1.04
CA SER A 9 -3.38 6.16 -0.16
C SER A 9 -2.49 5.94 -1.40
N ILE A 10 -1.46 5.08 -1.24
CA ILE A 10 -0.36 4.94 -2.20
C ILE A 10 -0.86 4.55 -3.59
N GLY A 11 -2.01 3.87 -3.67
CA GLY A 11 -2.65 3.45 -4.90
C GLY A 11 -3.45 4.53 -5.64
N ASP A 12 -3.72 5.67 -5.01
CA ASP A 12 -4.57 6.71 -5.61
C ASP A 12 -3.99 7.22 -6.93
N ALA A 13 -4.87 7.51 -7.89
CA ALA A 13 -4.50 8.21 -9.13
C ALA A 13 -4.08 9.67 -8.90
N GLN A 14 -4.38 10.24 -7.73
CA GLN A 14 -3.92 11.58 -7.35
C GLN A 14 -2.42 11.57 -7.05
N PRO A 15 -1.71 12.69 -7.27
CA PRO A 15 -0.33 12.85 -6.83
C PRO A 15 -0.17 12.58 -5.33
N LEU A 16 1.02 12.13 -4.93
CA LEU A 16 1.39 12.02 -3.53
C LEU A 16 1.22 13.38 -2.85
N ASP A 17 0.62 13.37 -1.66
CA ASP A 17 0.52 14.55 -0.82
C ASP A 17 1.87 14.78 -0.13
N MET A 18 2.69 15.65 -0.73
CA MET A 18 4.05 15.87 -0.26
C MET A 18 4.08 16.55 1.11
N ASP A 19 3.13 17.45 1.40
CA ASP A 19 3.03 18.10 2.71
C ASP A 19 2.68 17.05 3.79
N TYR A 20 1.80 16.10 3.48
CA TYR A 20 1.49 14.99 4.39
C TYR A 20 2.70 14.07 4.64
N LEU A 21 3.51 13.79 3.61
CA LEU A 21 4.75 13.02 3.77
C LEU A 21 5.75 13.74 4.69
N ASP A 22 5.80 15.08 4.62
CA ASP A 22 6.66 15.90 5.47
C ASP A 22 6.22 15.83 6.93
N ASP A 23 4.90 15.88 7.16
CA ASP A 23 4.30 15.72 8.48
C ASP A 23 4.56 14.32 9.07
N ILE A 24 4.45 13.27 8.24
CA ILE A 24 4.81 11.91 8.65
C ILE A 24 6.28 11.86 9.03
N LYS A 25 7.18 12.38 8.18
CA LYS A 25 8.62 12.36 8.45
C LYS A 25 8.93 13.06 9.77
N ALA A 26 8.39 14.27 9.99
CA ALA A 26 8.58 15.02 11.22
C ALA A 26 8.05 14.26 12.45
N PHE A 27 6.91 13.59 12.33
CA PHE A 27 6.36 12.73 13.37
C PHE A 27 7.30 11.55 13.69
N LEU A 28 7.74 10.81 12.67
CA LEU A 28 8.65 9.67 12.83
C LEU A 28 9.97 10.10 13.47
N ASP A 29 10.55 11.22 13.02
CA ASP A 29 11.81 11.78 13.55
C ASP A 29 11.64 12.18 15.02
N ARG A 30 10.56 12.88 15.35
CA ARG A 30 10.27 13.36 16.71
C ARG A 30 10.20 12.22 17.73
N PHE A 31 9.66 11.07 17.33
CA PHE A 31 9.45 9.93 18.21
C PHE A 31 10.47 8.81 18.03
N GLY A 32 11.46 8.97 17.15
CA GLY A 32 12.48 7.95 16.88
C GLY A 32 11.87 6.65 16.34
N ILE A 33 10.93 6.77 15.40
CA ILE A 33 10.23 5.62 14.80
C ILE A 33 10.90 5.27 13.47
N ASP A 34 11.51 4.09 13.40
CA ASP A 34 12.21 3.62 12.19
C ASP A 34 11.30 2.88 11.22
N THR A 35 10.13 2.42 11.68
CA THR A 35 9.19 1.63 10.88
C THR A 35 7.87 2.37 10.72
N TYR A 36 7.57 2.68 9.46
CA TYR A 36 6.31 3.24 9.03
C TYR A 36 5.65 2.30 8.02
N GLY A 37 4.35 2.08 8.15
CA GLY A 37 3.60 1.32 7.17
C GLY A 37 2.21 1.87 6.88
N ASP A 38 1.65 1.45 5.75
CA ASP A 38 0.29 1.76 5.30
C ASP A 38 -0.17 0.62 4.36
N HIS A 39 -1.27 0.80 3.65
CA HIS A 39 -1.97 -0.24 2.91
C HIS A 39 -1.72 -0.13 1.41
N VAL A 40 -1.74 -1.26 0.71
CA VAL A 40 -1.80 -1.30 -0.76
C VAL A 40 -3.23 -0.99 -1.21
N SER A 41 -3.66 0.26 -1.07
CA SER A 41 -5.03 0.69 -1.37
C SER A 41 -5.11 2.07 -2.01
N MET A 42 -6.29 2.35 -2.58
CA MET A 42 -6.77 3.68 -2.87
C MET A 42 -7.72 4.10 -1.74
N SER A 43 -7.61 5.32 -1.23
CA SER A 43 -8.54 5.83 -0.22
C SER A 43 -8.87 7.31 -0.37
N ARG A 44 -8.46 7.96 -1.47
CA ARG A 44 -8.83 9.34 -1.81
C ARG A 44 -9.02 9.55 -3.31
N ASP A 45 -9.85 10.52 -3.65
CA ASP A 45 -10.04 11.04 -5.01
C ASP A 45 -9.83 12.58 -5.05
N SER A 46 -10.18 13.21 -6.17
CA SER A 46 -10.07 14.67 -6.31
C SER A 46 -11.01 15.48 -5.40
N LYS A 47 -11.94 14.83 -4.71
CA LYS A 47 -12.91 15.45 -3.79
C LYS A 47 -12.56 15.23 -2.32
N GLY A 48 -11.72 14.24 -2.01
CA GLY A 48 -11.23 13.99 -0.65
C GLY A 48 -11.09 12.51 -0.33
N TYR A 49 -11.03 12.20 0.97
CA TYR A 49 -10.90 10.83 1.47
C TYR A 49 -12.23 10.07 1.41
N LEU A 50 -12.15 8.83 0.96
CA LEU A 50 -13.26 7.87 0.94
C LEU A 50 -13.41 7.13 2.26
N TYR A 51 -12.41 7.22 3.15
CA TYR A 51 -12.35 6.53 4.45
C TYR A 51 -12.54 5.01 4.37
N ASP A 52 -12.21 4.43 3.22
CA ASP A 52 -12.26 3.01 2.94
C ASP A 52 -10.99 2.59 2.17
N LEU A 53 -10.59 1.33 2.30
CA LEU A 53 -9.44 0.77 1.62
C LEU A 53 -9.91 0.12 0.31
N ILE A 54 -9.91 0.89 -0.77
CA ILE A 54 -10.37 0.42 -2.06
C ILE A 54 -9.24 -0.36 -2.75
N PRO A 55 -9.49 -1.60 -3.22
CA PRO A 55 -8.47 -2.39 -3.89
C PRO A 55 -8.08 -1.79 -5.23
N MET A 56 -6.77 -1.79 -5.50
CA MET A 56 -6.23 -1.44 -6.80
C MET A 56 -6.40 -2.59 -7.80
N PRO A 57 -6.65 -2.31 -9.08
CA PRO A 57 -6.54 -3.33 -10.12
C PRO A 57 -5.12 -3.93 -10.14
N ARG A 58 -4.97 -5.25 -10.02
CA ARG A 58 -3.67 -5.93 -10.06
C ARG A 58 -3.16 -6.13 -11.50
N THR A 59 -2.85 -5.03 -12.18
CA THR A 59 -2.33 -5.04 -13.56
C THR A 59 -0.85 -4.66 -13.59
N GLU A 60 -0.18 -4.96 -14.70
CA GLU A 60 1.20 -4.50 -14.95
C GLU A 60 1.36 -2.97 -14.88
N ALA A 61 0.35 -2.23 -15.33
CA ALA A 61 0.37 -0.77 -15.26
C ALA A 61 0.30 -0.28 -13.81
N SER A 62 -0.61 -0.87 -13.02
CA SER A 62 -0.74 -0.58 -11.59
C SER A 62 0.51 -0.94 -10.81
N LEU A 63 1.15 -2.07 -11.14
CA LEU A 63 2.39 -2.50 -10.49
C LEU A 63 3.51 -1.47 -10.71
N ARG A 64 3.74 -1.04 -11.95
CA ARG A 64 4.76 -0.02 -12.26
C ARG A 64 4.48 1.30 -11.55
N PHE A 65 3.23 1.76 -11.63
CA PHE A 65 2.76 2.98 -10.96
C PHE A 65 3.02 2.93 -9.45
N LEU A 66 2.67 1.82 -8.82
CA LEU A 66 2.84 1.61 -7.39
C LEU A 66 4.32 1.59 -6.99
N VAL A 67 5.16 0.86 -7.73
CA VAL A 67 6.61 0.80 -7.48
C VAL A 67 7.25 2.18 -7.55
N GLU A 68 6.88 2.99 -8.54
CA GLU A 68 7.38 4.37 -8.67
C GLU A 68 6.98 5.24 -7.48
N LYS A 69 5.70 5.22 -7.08
CA LYS A 69 5.23 5.98 -5.91
C LYS A 69 5.89 5.53 -4.61
N ILE A 70 6.06 4.22 -4.40
CA ILE A 70 6.74 3.69 -3.21
C ILE A 70 8.16 4.23 -3.11
N ARG A 71 8.91 4.28 -4.22
CA ARG A 71 10.27 4.82 -4.23
C ARG A 71 10.28 6.29 -3.79
N VAL A 72 9.38 7.12 -4.35
CA VAL A 72 9.25 8.54 -3.94
C VAL A 72 8.95 8.68 -2.46
N VAL A 73 8.04 7.86 -1.91
CA VAL A 73 7.70 7.89 -0.48
C VAL A 73 8.90 7.49 0.37
N GLN A 74 9.60 6.41 0.04
CA GLN A 74 10.79 5.96 0.77
C GLN A 74 11.91 7.01 0.73
N ASP A 75 12.13 7.62 -0.43
CA ASP A 75 13.12 8.70 -0.60
C ASP A 75 12.75 9.92 0.25
N ARG A 76 11.47 10.31 0.25
CA ARG A 76 11.01 11.47 1.04
C ARG A 76 11.09 11.24 2.54
N LEU A 77 10.69 10.06 2.99
CA LEU A 77 10.72 9.65 4.40
C LEU A 77 12.13 9.29 4.88
N GLU A 78 13.05 9.03 3.94
CA GLU A 78 14.42 8.52 4.15
C GLU A 78 14.46 7.20 4.93
N ARG A 79 13.45 6.35 4.71
CA ARG A 79 13.25 5.09 5.42
C ARG A 79 12.58 4.07 4.51
N ARG A 80 12.84 2.79 4.79
CA ARG A 80 12.08 1.69 4.17
C ARG A 80 10.69 1.64 4.80
N ILE A 81 9.65 1.65 3.97
CA ILE A 81 8.26 1.52 4.44
C ILE A 81 7.80 0.05 4.40
N ALA A 82 6.77 -0.29 5.17
CA ALA A 82 6.09 -1.57 5.10
C ALA A 82 4.67 -1.39 4.53
N LEU A 83 4.31 -2.11 3.48
CA LEU A 83 2.96 -2.06 2.92
C LEU A 83 2.16 -3.30 3.31
N GLU A 84 0.88 -3.10 3.63
CA GLU A 84 -0.05 -4.13 4.06
C GLU A 84 -0.98 -4.58 2.93
N ASN A 85 -1.17 -5.90 2.81
CA ASN A 85 -2.19 -6.48 1.95
C ASN A 85 -3.59 -6.27 2.55
N ILE A 86 -4.55 -5.85 1.73
CA ILE A 86 -5.92 -5.60 2.18
C ILE A 86 -6.86 -6.74 1.80
N SER A 87 -7.97 -6.84 2.52
CA SER A 87 -9.10 -7.62 2.04
C SER A 87 -9.71 -6.97 0.79
N TYR A 88 -10.09 -7.75 -0.23
CA TYR A 88 -10.73 -7.25 -1.45
C TYR A 88 -11.96 -8.07 -1.84
N TYR A 89 -12.98 -7.37 -2.34
CA TYR A 89 -14.30 -7.96 -2.66
C TYR A 89 -14.51 -8.27 -4.14
N VAL A 90 -13.72 -7.67 -5.02
CA VAL A 90 -13.85 -7.79 -6.48
C VAL A 90 -12.55 -8.30 -7.07
N GLU A 91 -12.64 -9.38 -7.84
CA GLU A 91 -11.55 -9.90 -8.65
C GLU A 91 -11.97 -9.82 -10.13
N GLU A 92 -11.31 -8.91 -10.86
CA GLU A 92 -11.56 -8.75 -12.30
C GLU A 92 -10.77 -9.80 -13.10
N PRO A 93 -11.31 -10.32 -14.22
CA PRO A 93 -10.58 -11.24 -15.09
C PRO A 93 -9.24 -10.66 -15.57
N GLY A 94 -8.19 -11.50 -15.59
CA GLY A 94 -6.88 -11.11 -16.10
C GLY A 94 -5.99 -10.33 -15.12
N GLN A 95 -6.39 -10.26 -13.85
CA GLN A 95 -5.52 -9.75 -12.79
C GLN A 95 -4.35 -10.68 -12.49
N ILE A 96 -3.21 -10.10 -12.16
CA ILE A 96 -2.06 -10.81 -11.59
C ILE A 96 -2.50 -11.38 -10.23
N PRO A 97 -2.20 -12.66 -9.91
CA PRO A 97 -2.50 -13.24 -8.60
C PRO A 97 -1.96 -12.38 -7.46
N GLU A 98 -2.69 -12.28 -6.34
CA GLU A 98 -2.33 -11.40 -5.20
C GLU A 98 -0.88 -11.61 -4.74
N ALA A 99 -0.51 -12.86 -4.46
CA ALA A 99 0.84 -13.20 -3.99
C ALA A 99 1.93 -12.82 -5.00
N GLU A 100 1.68 -13.03 -6.30
CA GLU A 100 2.62 -12.65 -7.36
C GLU A 100 2.73 -11.12 -7.46
N PHE A 101 1.60 -10.40 -7.42
CA PHE A 101 1.58 -8.94 -7.47
C PHE A 101 2.35 -8.32 -6.31
N LEU A 102 2.14 -8.82 -5.09
CA LEU A 102 2.85 -8.36 -3.89
C LEU A 102 4.34 -8.70 -3.96
N ALA A 103 4.71 -9.92 -4.37
CA ALA A 103 6.12 -10.31 -4.51
C ALA A 103 6.86 -9.38 -5.50
N ARG A 104 6.26 -9.12 -6.67
CA ARG A 104 6.84 -8.23 -7.68
C ARG A 104 6.88 -6.78 -7.23
N MET A 105 5.91 -6.33 -6.43
CA MET A 105 5.93 -5.00 -5.81
C MET A 105 7.11 -4.87 -4.84
N LEU A 106 7.34 -5.87 -3.99
CA LEU A 106 8.44 -5.88 -3.03
C LEU A 106 9.79 -5.87 -3.76
N GLU A 107 9.96 -6.71 -4.77
CA GLU A 107 11.18 -6.76 -5.60
C GLU A 107 11.43 -5.43 -6.33
N GLY A 108 10.39 -4.85 -6.93
CA GLY A 108 10.51 -3.63 -7.72
C GLY A 108 10.77 -2.38 -6.88
N SER A 109 10.21 -2.29 -5.68
CA SER A 109 10.24 -1.08 -4.85
C SER A 109 11.24 -1.14 -3.68
N GLY A 110 11.61 -2.34 -3.25
CA GLY A 110 12.44 -2.53 -2.06
C GLY A 110 11.70 -2.28 -0.73
N CYS A 111 10.39 -2.04 -0.72
CA CYS A 111 9.63 -1.92 0.52
C CYS A 111 9.54 -3.25 1.28
N ALA A 112 9.08 -3.22 2.52
CA ALA A 112 8.74 -4.40 3.30
C ALA A 112 7.25 -4.73 3.15
N LEU A 113 6.88 -5.96 3.50
CA LEU A 113 5.48 -6.40 3.58
C LEU A 113 5.08 -6.48 5.05
N LEU A 114 4.00 -5.81 5.42
CA LEU A 114 3.24 -6.10 6.63
C LEU A 114 2.15 -7.11 6.23
N LEU A 115 2.40 -8.40 6.44
CA LEU A 115 1.46 -9.43 6.01
C LEU A 115 0.34 -9.59 7.03
N ASP A 116 -0.86 -9.13 6.68
CA ASP A 116 -2.07 -9.44 7.45
C ASP A 116 -2.60 -10.81 7.01
N VAL A 117 -2.41 -11.79 7.88
CA VAL A 117 -2.83 -13.19 7.68
C VAL A 117 -4.36 -13.32 7.65
N ASN A 118 -5.08 -12.45 8.37
CA ASN A 118 -6.53 -12.43 8.32
C ASN A 118 -7.03 -11.95 6.95
N ASN A 119 -6.39 -10.94 6.36
CA ASN A 119 -6.73 -10.49 5.00
C ASN A 119 -6.45 -11.58 3.96
N VAL A 120 -5.35 -12.34 4.09
CA VAL A 120 -5.10 -13.53 3.23
C VAL A 120 -6.24 -14.54 3.37
N TYR A 121 -6.62 -14.88 4.60
CA TYR A 121 -7.71 -15.83 4.84
C TYR A 121 -9.05 -15.33 4.30
N VAL A 122 -9.39 -14.06 4.50
CA VAL A 122 -10.62 -13.45 4.00
C VAL A 122 -10.63 -13.45 2.47
N ASN A 123 -9.51 -13.11 1.83
CA ASN A 123 -9.41 -13.14 0.37
C ASN A 123 -9.57 -14.58 -0.17
N ALA A 124 -8.94 -15.57 0.47
CA ALA A 124 -9.11 -16.98 0.14
C ALA A 124 -10.58 -17.41 0.18
N ARG A 125 -11.31 -16.99 1.22
CA ARG A 125 -12.74 -17.27 1.37
C ARG A 125 -13.60 -16.53 0.35
N ASN A 126 -13.30 -15.27 0.06
CA ASN A 126 -14.06 -14.45 -0.88
C ASN A 126 -13.95 -14.99 -2.31
N HIS A 127 -12.78 -15.51 -2.70
CA HIS A 127 -12.46 -15.85 -4.09
C HIS A 127 -12.27 -17.35 -4.35
N GLY A 128 -12.43 -18.19 -3.32
CA GLY A 128 -12.50 -19.65 -3.46
C GLY A 128 -11.17 -20.34 -3.72
N TRP A 129 -10.06 -19.78 -3.24
CA TRP A 129 -8.73 -20.40 -3.27
C TRP A 129 -8.24 -20.80 -1.87
N ASP A 130 -7.10 -21.49 -1.79
CA ASP A 130 -6.50 -21.98 -0.53
C ASP A 130 -5.44 -21.02 -0.01
N ALA A 131 -5.46 -20.77 1.30
CA ALA A 131 -4.66 -19.75 1.98
C ALA A 131 -3.24 -20.23 2.33
#